data_AF-A0A6A2FM53-F1
#
_entry.id   AF-A0A6A2FM53-F1
#
_cell.length_a   1.000
_cell.length_b   1.000
_cell.length_c   1.000
_cell.angle_alpha   90.00
_cell.angle_beta   90.00
_cell.angle_gamma   90.00
#
_symmetry.space_group_name_H-M   'P 1'
#
loop_
_entity.id
_entity.type
_entity.pdbx_description
1 polymer ?
#
loop_
_entity_poly.entity_id
_entity_poly.type
_entity_poly.pdbx_seq_one_letter_code
_entity_poly.pdbx_strand_id
1 'polypeptide(L)' 'MGSTFKAIRKEEVENFQIPLPPLPEQRRIAEILSAVDRKLELERRRKEKLERMKKGLMNELLTGRKRMKVEE' A
#
# COMPACT_ATOMS: atom_id res chain seq x y z
N MET A 1 31.81 -2.45 -3.91
CA MET A 1 32.31 -3.84 -3.86
C MET A 1 31.16 -4.73 -3.44
N GLY A 2 30.83 -5.78 -4.19
CA GLY A 2 29.74 -6.69 -3.84
C GLY A 2 30.26 -7.91 -3.08
N SER A 3 29.66 -8.23 -1.93
CA SER A 3 29.87 -9.50 -1.22
C SER A 3 28.82 -10.54 -1.61
N THR A 4 29.16 -11.83 -1.46
CA THR A 4 28.24 -12.97 -1.67
C THR A 4 27.04 -12.97 -0.71
N PHE A 5 27.19 -12.33 0.47
CA PHE A 5 26.11 -12.13 1.43
C PHE A 5 25.57 -10.70 1.31
N LYS A 6 24.29 -10.57 0.90
CA LYS A 6 23.61 -9.28 0.77
C LYS A 6 23.14 -8.80 2.14
N ALA A 7 23.91 -7.92 2.77
CA ALA A 7 23.53 -7.23 3.99
C ALA A 7 24.06 -5.79 3.93
N ILE A 8 23.32 -4.86 4.52
CA ILE A 8 23.76 -3.48 4.68
C ILE A 8 24.50 -3.41 6.02
N ARG A 9 25.78 -3.04 5.99
CA ARG A 9 26.60 -2.88 7.18
C ARG A 9 26.27 -1.56 7.87
N LYS A 10 26.48 -1.51 9.19
CA LYS A 10 26.24 -0.31 9.99
C LYS A 10 27.04 0.89 9.45
N GLU A 11 28.30 0.66 9.12
CA GLU A 11 29.22 1.69 8.63
C GLU A 11 28.76 2.24 7.26
N GLU A 12 28.10 1.42 6.45
CA GLU A 12 27.54 1.86 5.17
C GLU A 12 26.34 2.79 5.38
N VAL A 13 25.50 2.53 6.38
CA VAL A 13 24.37 3.41 6.73
C VAL A 13 24.85 4.73 7.33
N GLU A 14 25.81 4.67 8.26
CA GLU A 14 26.32 5.87 8.96
C GLU A 14 27.04 6.84 8.03
N ASN A 15 27.76 6.32 7.03
CA ASN A 15 28.51 7.14 6.07
C ASN A 15 27.71 7.49 4.81
N PHE A 16 26.44 7.09 4.73
CA PHE A 16 25.60 7.39 3.57
C PHE A 16 25.24 8.88 3.55
N GLN A 17 25.70 9.59 2.52
CA GLN A 17 25.39 11.01 2.38
C GLN A 17 23.95 11.21 1.92
N ILE A 18 23.23 12.09 2.61
CA ILE A 18 21.85 12.47 2.27
C ILE A 18 21.72 13.98 2.07
N PRO A 19 20.78 14.44 1.22
CA PRO A 19 20.37 15.83 1.19
C PRO A 19 19.79 16.24 2.55
N LEU A 20 20.23 17.37 3.09
CA LEU A 20 19.74 17.92 4.35
C LEU A 20 19.20 19.35 4.15
N PRO A 21 17.97 19.50 3.61
CA PRO A 21 17.35 20.81 3.45
C PRO A 21 16.92 21.40 4.81
N PRO A 22 16.52 22.68 4.90
CA PRO A 22 16.01 23.28 6.13
C PRO A 22 14.77 22.55 6.68
N LEU A 23 14.59 22.55 8.01
CA LEU A 23 13.48 21.85 8.68
C LEU A 23 12.08 22.16 8.12
N PRO A 24 11.73 23.42 7.75
CA PRO A 24 10.44 23.71 7.14
C PRO A 24 10.22 22.95 5.82
N GLU A 25 11.25 22.85 5.00
CA GLU A 25 11.20 22.13 3.71
C GLU A 25 11.11 20.62 3.93
N GLN A 26 11.90 20.07 4.87
CA GLN A 26 11.81 18.65 5.24
C GLN A 26 10.38 18.25 5.65
N ARG A 27 9.74 19.06 6.51
CA ARG A 27 8.36 18.84 6.94
C ARG A 27 7.39 18.87 5.77
N ARG A 28 7.54 19.86 4.88
CA ARG A 28 6.65 20.01 3.73
C ARG A 28 6.76 18.82 2.78
N ILE A 29 7.97 18.36 2.48
CA ILE A 29 8.21 17.17 1.66
C ILE A 29 7.57 15.94 2.32
N ALA A 30 7.81 15.74 3.62
CA ALA A 30 7.26 14.61 4.37
C ALA A 30 5.72 14.62 4.41
N GLU A 31 5.09 15.78 4.60
CA GLU A 31 3.63 15.94 4.60
C GLU A 31 3.00 15.52 3.27
N ILE A 32 3.59 15.97 2.16
CA ILE A 32 3.10 15.67 0.80
C ILE A 32 3.20 14.16 0.56
N LEU A 33 4.37 13.57 0.80
CA LEU A 33 4.58 12.13 0.60
C LEU A 33 3.65 11.30 1.49
N SER A 34 3.52 11.68 2.77
CA SER A 34 2.62 11.00 3.71
C SER A 34 1.15 11.09 3.28
N ALA A 35 0.73 12.20 2.67
CA ALA A 35 -0.63 12.32 2.14
C ALA A 35 -0.89 11.36 0.98
N VAL A 36 0.10 11.19 0.09
CA VAL A 36 0.03 10.23 -1.01
C VAL A 36 -0.03 8.80 -0.47
N ASP A 37 0.82 8.45 0.49
CA ASP A 37 0.84 7.11 1.09
C ASP A 37 -0.49 6.77 1.79
N ARG A 38 -1.06 7.72 2.54
CA ARG A 38 -2.38 7.54 3.16
C ARG A 38 -3.47 7.28 2.13
N LYS A 39 -3.45 8.02 1.01
CA LYS A 39 -4.42 7.81 -0.07
C LYS A 39 -4.25 6.43 -0.71
N LEU A 40 -3.00 6.03 -0.98
CA LEU A 40 -2.70 4.71 -1.55
C LEU A 40 -3.18 3.58 -0.65
N GLU A 41 -2.94 3.68 0.65
CA GLU A 41 -3.37 2.70 1.64
C GLU A 41 -4.90 2.59 1.72
N LEU A 42 -5.60 3.72 1.67
CA LEU A 42 -7.07 3.74 1.64
C LEU A 42 -7.62 3.02 0.41
N GLU A 43 -7.06 3.28 -0.77
CA GLU A 43 -7.49 2.63 -2.01
C GLU A 43 -7.19 1.13 -2.00
N ARG A 44 -6.04 0.71 -1.45
CA ARG A 44 -5.72 -0.72 -1.25
C ARG A 44 -6.77 -1.41 -0.38
N ARG A 45 -7.11 -0.83 0.77
CA ARG A 45 -8.16 -1.35 1.67
C ARG A 45 -9.52 -1.41 0.99
N ARG A 46 -9.86 -0.38 0.19
CA ARG A 46 -11.11 -0.35 -0.58
C ARG A 46 -11.16 -1.48 -1.61
N LYS A 47 -10.08 -1.68 -2.35
CA LYS A 47 -9.94 -2.79 -3.31
C LYS A 47 -10.12 -4.14 -2.62
N GLU A 48 -9.40 -4.39 -1.53
CA GLU A 48 -9.53 -5.64 -0.77
C GLU A 48 -10.96 -5.88 -0.27
N LYS A 49 -11.63 -4.82 0.22
CA LYS A 49 -13.03 -4.91 0.64
C LYS A 49 -13.93 -5.31 -0.54
N LEU A 50 -13.75 -4.70 -1.71
CA LEU A 50 -14.50 -5.02 -2.91
C LEU A 50 -14.25 -6.46 -3.37
N GLU A 51 -13.01 -6.94 -3.34
CA GLU A 51 -12.67 -8.31 -3.68
C GLU A 51 -13.31 -9.32 -2.71
N ARG A 52 -13.30 -9.03 -1.41
CA ARG A 52 -14.00 -9.86 -0.40
C ARG A 52 -15.51 -9.89 -0.65
N MET A 53 -16.13 -8.74 -0.93
CA MET A 53 -17.56 -8.67 -1.23
C MET A 53 -17.91 -9.42 -2.52
N LYS A 54 -17.11 -9.26 -3.58
CA LYS A 54 -17.28 -10.01 -4.84
C LYS A 54 -17.24 -11.52 -4.59
N LYS A 55 -16.26 -12.00 -3.82
CA LYS A 55 -16.13 -13.41 -3.46
C LYS A 55 -17.32 -13.91 -2.64
N GLY A 56 -17.77 -13.13 -1.66
CA GLY A 56 -18.95 -13.45 -0.83
C GLY A 56 -20.23 -13.55 -1.67
N LEU A 57 -20.48 -12.54 -2.52
CA LEU A 57 -21.63 -12.54 -3.43
C LEU A 57 -21.59 -13.73 -4.39
N MET A 58 -20.43 -14.02 -4.99
CA MET A 58 -20.29 -15.16 -5.89
C MET A 58 -20.59 -16.49 -5.18
N ASN A 59 -20.16 -16.65 -3.93
CA ASN A 59 -20.52 -17.82 -3.12
C ASN A 59 -22.03 -17.90 -2.85
N GLU A 60 -22.70 -16.80 -2.52
CA GLU A 60 -24.15 -16.78 -2.28
C GLU A 60 -24.96 -17.13 -3.55
N LEU A 61 -24.52 -16.63 -4.71
CA LEU A 61 -25.15 -16.86 -6.01
C LEU A 61 -24.94 -18.30 -6.50
N LEU A 62 -23.70 -18.79 -6.48
CA LEU A 62 -23.36 -20.13 -6.99
C LEU A 62 -23.87 -21.25 -6.08
N THR A 63 -24.06 -20.99 -4.78
CA THR A 63 -24.64 -21.98 -3.85
C THR A 63 -26.17 -21.89 -3.77
N GLY A 64 -26.81 -21.01 -4.57
CA GLY A 64 -28.27 -20.88 -4.63
C GLY A 64 -28.92 -20.31 -3.36
N ARG A 65 -28.11 -19.84 -2.39
CA ARG A 65 -28.59 -19.22 -1.14
C ARG A 65 -29.28 -17.88 -1.38
N LYS A 66 -28.92 -17.18 -2.46
CA LYS A 66 -29.56 -15.95 -2.91
C LYS A 66 -29.85 -16.05 -4.40
N ARG A 67 -31.14 -16.07 -4.78
CA ARG A 67 -31.56 -16.07 -6.18
C ARG A 67 -31.60 -14.64 -6.70
N MET A 68 -30.91 -14.35 -7.79
CA MET A 68 -31.09 -13.09 -8.50
C MET A 68 -32.38 -13.15 -9.31
N LYS A 69 -33.25 -12.17 -9.10
CA LYS A 69 -34.28 -11.87 -10.09
C LYS A 69 -33.58 -11.14 -11.22
N VAL A 70 -33.55 -11.74 -12.40
CA VAL A 70 -33.18 -11.04 -13.62
C VAL A 70 -34.45 -10.30 -14.03
N GLU A 71 -34.44 -8.97 -13.95
CA GLU A 71 -35.48 -8.18 -14.62
C GLU A 71 -35.17 -8.25 -16.12
N GLU A 72 -36.14 -8.73 -16.89
CA GLU A 72 -36.11 -8.81 -18.36
C GLU A 72 -36.15 -7.43 -19.01
#